data_AF-A0A8H6XZU5-F1
#
_entry.id   AF-A0A8H6XZU5-F1
#
_cell.length_a   1.000
_cell.length_b   1.000
_cell.length_c   1.000
_cell.angle_alpha   90.00
_cell.angle_beta   90.00
_cell.angle_gamma   90.00
#
_symmetry.space_group_name_H-M   'P 1'
#
loop_
_entity.id
_entity.type
_entity.pdbx_description
1 polymer ?
#
loop_
_entity_poly.entity_id
_entity_poly.type
_entity_poly.pdbx_seq_one_letter_code
_entity_poly.pdbx_strand_id
1 'polypeptide(L)'
;MSLHRVLRTSLRHPSPSPAFLPETSRSLNTLRPPTWTTRIWFRPNGTPRRFVLGLVFTSLLSGTFYTRWTIHRDLHHLGIMQDHVSSLVRIQCVDSAEYARVNFSSYKDALNYFDHLFVFCKHIQALKSVDIVLAGSLLEHTQKQDEAHAIMRDAAESVHKLIAEGRHEPHPAKTGRRVMVALLDAAQDLIRLGMDLDRIDPADKIKLQDVQMAVEGVETKNHEMLG
;
A
#
# COMPACT_ATOMS: atom_id res chain seq x y z
N MET A 1 27.67 52.23 -5.86
CA MET A 1 27.40 51.71 -7.22
C MET A 1 26.11 50.90 -7.14
N SER A 2 25.09 50.98 -7.97
CA SER A 2 24.65 51.95 -8.97
C SER A 2 23.13 51.75 -9.07
N LEU A 3 22.38 52.84 -9.09
CA LEU A 3 20.92 52.87 -9.28
C LEU A 3 20.58 52.45 -10.71
N HIS A 4 19.61 51.55 -10.91
CA HIS A 4 18.84 51.54 -12.16
C HIS A 4 17.34 51.48 -11.90
N ARG A 5 16.76 52.69 -11.97
CA ARG A 5 15.37 52.98 -12.29
C ARG A 5 14.97 52.20 -13.54
N VAL A 6 13.88 51.43 -13.48
CA VAL A 6 13.13 51.03 -14.66
C VAL A 6 11.99 52.03 -14.86
N LEU A 7 12.03 52.66 -16.02
CA LEU A 7 11.14 53.72 -16.49
C LEU A 7 9.70 53.22 -16.63
N ARG A 8 8.77 53.89 -15.92
CA ARG A 8 7.34 53.89 -16.22
C ARG A 8 7.11 54.72 -17.49
N THR A 9 6.91 54.06 -18.63
CA THR A 9 6.33 54.70 -19.82
C THR A 9 4.81 54.67 -19.70
N SER A 10 4.28 55.79 -19.23
CA SER A 10 2.86 56.14 -19.24
C SER A 10 2.43 56.49 -20.66
N LEU A 11 1.91 55.51 -21.41
CA LEU A 11 1.16 55.78 -22.64
C LEU A 11 -0.27 56.21 -22.28
N ARG A 12 -0.47 57.54 -22.17
CA ARG A 12 -1.80 58.15 -22.20
C ARG A 12 -2.30 58.11 -23.64
N HIS A 13 -3.26 57.25 -23.93
CA HIS A 13 -4.06 57.38 -25.15
C HIS A 13 -5.20 58.37 -24.92
N PRO A 14 -5.44 59.30 -25.88
CA PRO A 14 -6.57 60.21 -25.83
C PRO A 14 -7.90 59.47 -26.02
N SER A 15 -8.91 59.94 -25.28
CA SER A 15 -10.28 59.45 -25.29
C SER A 15 -10.96 59.67 -26.65
N PRO A 16 -11.59 58.64 -27.25
CA PRO A 16 -12.67 58.88 -28.19
C PRO A 16 -13.94 59.25 -27.40
N SER A 17 -14.56 60.38 -27.79
CA SER A 17 -15.90 60.79 -27.37
C SER A 17 -16.93 59.65 -27.53
N PRO A 18 -17.96 59.62 -26.68
CA PRO A 18 -18.94 58.55 -26.67
C PRO A 18 -19.82 58.64 -27.93
N ALA A 19 -19.69 57.67 -28.82
CA ALA A 19 -20.73 57.38 -29.78
C ALA A 19 -21.94 56.85 -28.99
N PHE A 20 -22.98 57.67 -28.88
CA PHE A 20 -24.31 57.26 -28.46
C PHE A 20 -24.80 56.15 -29.41
N LEU A 21 -24.58 54.90 -29.00
CA LEU A 21 -25.33 53.79 -29.55
C LEU A 21 -26.73 53.82 -28.93
N PRO A 22 -27.79 53.70 -29.74
CA PRO A 22 -29.14 53.60 -29.20
C PRO A 22 -29.23 52.39 -28.28
N GLU A 23 -29.63 52.68 -27.06
CA GLU A 23 -29.83 51.75 -25.96
C GLU A 23 -31.05 50.87 -26.27
N THR A 24 -30.86 49.83 -27.09
CA THR A 24 -31.81 48.73 -27.28
C THR A 24 -31.32 47.48 -26.56
N SER A 25 -30.87 47.63 -25.32
CA SER A 25 -30.94 46.56 -24.32
C SER A 25 -32.39 46.46 -23.82
N ARG A 26 -33.33 46.14 -24.73
CA ARG A 26 -34.63 45.59 -24.32
C ARG A 26 -34.32 44.38 -23.48
N SER A 27 -34.50 44.53 -22.17
CA SER A 27 -34.31 43.47 -21.20
C SER A 27 -35.22 42.31 -21.57
N LEU A 28 -34.63 41.24 -22.12
CA LEU A 28 -35.21 39.90 -22.13
C LEU A 28 -35.22 39.32 -20.69
N ASN A 29 -35.60 40.13 -19.70
CA ASN A 29 -35.75 39.74 -18.29
C ASN A 29 -37.20 39.35 -17.93
N THR A 30 -38.12 39.44 -18.87
CA THR A 30 -39.51 39.04 -18.66
C THR A 30 -39.77 37.80 -19.49
N LEU A 31 -39.79 36.64 -18.82
CA LEU A 31 -40.64 35.47 -19.09
C LEU A 31 -40.17 34.18 -18.37
N ARG A 32 -39.20 34.21 -17.45
CA ARG A 32 -39.01 33.07 -16.53
C ARG A 32 -39.85 33.26 -15.26
N PRO A 33 -40.81 32.38 -14.96
CA PRO A 33 -41.57 32.45 -13.73
C PRO A 33 -40.60 32.34 -12.54
N PRO A 34 -40.80 33.12 -11.46
CA PRO A 34 -39.93 33.14 -10.29
C PRO A 34 -40.07 31.82 -9.53
N THR A 35 -39.31 30.82 -9.94
CA THR A 35 -39.16 29.59 -9.17
C THR A 35 -38.23 29.85 -7.99
N TRP A 36 -38.47 29.20 -6.85
CA TRP A 36 -37.62 29.33 -5.66
C TRP A 36 -36.14 29.07 -5.98
N THR A 37 -35.87 28.17 -6.92
CA THR A 37 -34.54 27.91 -7.44
C THR A 37 -33.94 29.16 -8.10
N THR A 38 -34.62 29.84 -9.02
CA THR A 38 -34.06 31.06 -9.65
C THR A 38 -33.64 32.14 -8.65
N ARG A 39 -34.35 32.28 -7.53
CA ARG A 39 -34.04 33.25 -6.47
C ARG A 39 -32.77 32.92 -5.68
N ILE A 40 -32.46 31.63 -5.54
CA ILE A 40 -31.26 31.12 -4.84
C ILE A 40 -30.03 31.20 -5.77
N TRP A 41 -30.20 30.77 -7.02
CA TRP A 41 -29.08 30.59 -7.97
C TRP A 41 -28.66 31.89 -8.68
N PHE A 42 -29.59 32.83 -8.90
CA PHE A 42 -29.36 34.03 -9.72
C PHE A 42 -29.62 35.33 -8.94
N ARG A 43 -28.93 36.40 -9.36
CA ARG A 43 -29.22 37.78 -8.93
C ARG A 43 -30.39 38.34 -9.74
N PRO A 44 -31.05 39.43 -9.30
CA PRO A 44 -32.13 40.08 -10.05
C PRO A 44 -31.74 40.53 -11.48
N ASN A 45 -30.44 40.75 -11.72
CA ASN A 45 -29.89 41.07 -13.04
C ASN A 45 -29.62 39.84 -13.92
N GLY A 46 -30.10 38.65 -13.53
CA GLY A 46 -29.92 37.40 -14.28
C GLY A 46 -28.54 36.76 -14.16
N THR A 47 -27.56 37.41 -13.53
CA THR A 47 -26.21 36.83 -13.37
C THR A 47 -26.17 35.81 -12.23
N PRO A 48 -25.49 34.66 -12.38
CA PRO A 48 -25.34 33.69 -11.30
C PRO A 48 -24.60 34.32 -10.12
N ARG A 49 -25.02 33.98 -8.89
CA ARG A 49 -24.31 34.45 -7.69
C ARG A 49 -22.93 33.78 -7.63
N ARG A 50 -21.85 34.57 -7.63
CA ARG A 50 -20.45 34.08 -7.57
C ARG A 50 -20.19 33.08 -6.44
N PHE A 51 -20.86 33.24 -5.29
CA PHE A 51 -20.79 32.31 -4.16
C PHE A 51 -21.31 30.91 -4.51
N VAL A 52 -22.42 30.83 -5.25
CA VAL A 52 -23.03 29.56 -5.66
C VAL A 52 -22.13 28.84 -6.68
N LEU A 53 -21.51 29.60 -7.59
CA LEU A 53 -20.51 29.06 -8.51
C LEU A 53 -19.30 28.46 -7.76
N GLY A 54 -18.83 29.16 -6.72
CA GLY A 54 -17.77 28.67 -5.84
C GLY A 54 -18.15 27.39 -5.12
N LEU A 55 -19.36 27.31 -4.56
CA LEU A 55 -19.87 26.10 -3.89
C LEU A 55 -19.97 24.91 -4.85
N VAL A 56 -20.49 25.13 -6.06
CA VAL A 56 -20.55 24.07 -7.09
C VAL A 56 -19.13 23.59 -7.41
N PHE A 57 -18.20 24.51 -7.65
CA PHE A 57 -16.81 24.16 -7.96
C PHE A 57 -16.13 23.40 -6.82
N THR A 58 -16.27 23.85 -5.57
CA THR A 58 -15.68 23.18 -4.41
C THR A 58 -16.31 21.82 -4.16
N SER A 59 -17.63 21.67 -4.34
CA SER A 59 -18.31 20.38 -4.20
C SER A 59 -17.87 19.37 -5.28
N LEU A 60 -17.71 19.81 -6.53
CA LEU A 60 -17.20 18.98 -7.61
C LEU A 60 -15.74 18.57 -7.37
N LEU A 61 -14.91 19.51 -6.91
CA LEU A 61 -13.51 19.25 -6.59
C LEU A 61 -13.39 18.27 -5.42
N SER A 62 -14.14 18.49 -4.33
CA SER A 62 -14.18 17.61 -3.17
C SER A 62 -14.69 16.21 -3.54
N GLY A 63 -15.75 16.12 -4.34
CA GLY A 63 -16.26 14.86 -4.87
C GLY A 63 -15.20 14.12 -5.69
N THR A 64 -14.45 14.81 -6.55
CA THR A 64 -13.37 14.23 -7.35
C THR A 64 -12.19 13.75 -6.50
N PHE A 65 -11.82 14.50 -5.46
CA PHE A 65 -10.79 14.06 -4.52
C PHE A 65 -11.24 12.83 -3.73
N TYR A 66 -12.49 12.81 -3.27
CA TYR A 66 -13.05 11.67 -2.55
C TYR A 66 -13.13 10.41 -3.41
N THR A 67 -13.60 10.52 -4.65
CA THR A 67 -13.64 9.38 -5.58
C THR A 67 -12.23 8.89 -5.93
N ARG A 68 -11.28 9.79 -6.15
CA ARG A 68 -9.88 9.41 -6.38
C ARG A 68 -9.27 8.71 -5.16
N TRP A 69 -9.53 9.21 -3.95
CA TRP A 69 -9.05 8.60 -2.71
C TRP A 69 -9.60 7.19 -2.52
N THR A 70 -10.92 7.01 -2.70
CA THR A 70 -11.58 5.70 -2.58
C THR A 70 -11.08 4.71 -3.63
N ILE A 71 -10.98 5.12 -4.90
CA ILE A 71 -10.39 4.29 -5.96
C ILE A 71 -8.94 3.91 -5.62
N HIS A 72 -8.14 4.84 -5.13
CA HIS A 72 -6.76 4.56 -4.75
C HIS A 72 -6.68 3.53 -3.62
N ARG A 73 -7.52 3.66 -2.59
CA ARG A 73 -7.62 2.70 -1.49
C ARG A 73 -8.03 1.31 -1.99
N ASP A 74 -9.05 1.24 -2.84
CA ASP A 74 -9.56 -0.03 -3.35
C ASP A 74 -8.54 -0.71 -4.28
N LEU A 75 -7.85 0.06 -5.13
CA LEU A 75 -6.73 -0.44 -5.94
C LEU A 75 -5.58 -0.98 -5.09
N HIS A 76 -5.27 -0.31 -3.98
CA HIS A 76 -4.24 -0.78 -3.05
C HIS A 76 -4.64 -2.11 -2.39
N HIS A 77 -5.90 -2.25 -1.95
CA HIS A 77 -6.40 -3.52 -1.41
C HIS A 77 -6.41 -4.63 -2.46
N LEU A 78 -6.80 -4.33 -3.70
CA LEU A 78 -6.75 -5.29 -4.81
C LEU A 78 -5.32 -5.74 -5.09
N GLY A 79 -4.35 -4.84 -5.04
CA GLY A 79 -2.92 -5.16 -5.18
C GLY A 79 -2.46 -6.14 -4.10
N ILE A 80 -2.76 -5.88 -2.83
CA ILE A 80 -2.40 -6.78 -1.71
C ILE A 80 -3.06 -8.16 -1.88
N MET A 81 -4.35 -8.19 -2.25
CA MET A 81 -5.07 -9.45 -2.47
C MET A 81 -4.47 -10.24 -3.64
N GLN A 82 -4.12 -9.56 -4.74
CA GLN A 82 -3.46 -10.17 -5.88
C GLN A 82 -2.09 -10.76 -5.49
N ASP A 83 -1.31 -10.03 -4.70
CA ASP A 83 -0.01 -10.51 -4.21
C ASP A 83 -0.18 -11.74 -3.33
N HIS A 84 -1.14 -11.75 -2.39
CA HIS A 84 -1.42 -12.91 -1.55
C HIS A 84 -1.86 -14.15 -2.36
N VAL A 85 -2.72 -13.98 -3.36
CA VAL A 85 -3.16 -15.10 -4.21
C VAL A 85 -2.00 -15.59 -5.09
N SER A 86 -1.18 -14.70 -5.63
CA SER A 86 0.01 -15.04 -6.42
C SER A 86 1.02 -15.83 -5.59
N SER A 87 1.33 -15.37 -4.37
CA SER A 87 2.17 -16.09 -3.42
C SER A 87 1.59 -17.45 -3.07
N LEU A 88 0.29 -17.53 -2.78
CA LEU A 88 -0.38 -18.80 -2.48
C LEU A 88 -0.24 -19.81 -3.62
N VAL A 89 -0.51 -19.41 -4.86
CA VAL A 89 -0.39 -20.31 -6.02
C VAL A 89 1.03 -20.84 -6.16
N ARG A 90 2.04 -19.96 -5.98
CA ARG A 90 3.45 -20.36 -6.09
C ARG A 90 3.85 -21.32 -4.97
N ILE A 91 3.45 -21.01 -3.74
CA ILE A 91 3.68 -21.87 -2.57
C ILE A 91 3.00 -23.22 -2.77
N GLN A 92 1.77 -23.25 -3.28
CA GLN A 92 1.06 -24.49 -3.61
C GLN A 92 1.80 -25.33 -4.65
N CYS A 93 2.39 -24.70 -5.67
CA CYS A 93 3.21 -25.40 -6.65
C CYS A 93 4.43 -26.06 -5.99
N VAL A 94 5.17 -25.35 -5.14
CA VAL A 94 6.32 -25.91 -4.41
C VAL A 94 5.88 -27.03 -3.47
N ASP A 95 4.87 -26.77 -2.64
CA ASP A 95 4.35 -27.72 -1.65
C ASP A 95 3.90 -29.03 -2.30
N SER A 96 3.12 -28.94 -3.39
CA SER A 96 2.65 -30.13 -4.11
C SER A 96 3.76 -30.93 -4.80
N ALA A 97 4.86 -30.28 -5.20
CA ALA A 97 5.97 -30.93 -5.90
C ALA A 97 7.01 -31.53 -4.93
N GLU A 98 7.25 -30.87 -3.80
CA GLU A 98 8.43 -31.12 -2.96
C GLU A 98 8.08 -31.68 -1.58
N TYR A 99 6.98 -31.26 -0.93
CA TYR A 99 6.72 -31.56 0.49
C TYR A 99 6.81 -33.06 0.82
N ALA A 100 6.17 -33.91 0.00
CA ALA A 100 6.16 -35.36 0.21
C ALA A 100 7.53 -36.05 0.00
N ARG A 101 8.51 -35.35 -0.59
CA ARG A 101 9.85 -35.88 -0.92
C ARG A 101 10.92 -35.36 0.03
N VAL A 102 10.65 -34.28 0.75
CA VAL A 102 11.60 -33.64 1.66
C VAL A 102 11.74 -34.46 2.93
N ASN A 103 12.99 -34.70 3.35
CA ASN A 103 13.27 -35.33 4.63
C ASN A 103 13.35 -34.27 5.74
N PHE A 104 12.23 -34.02 6.42
CA PHE A 104 12.17 -33.08 7.56
C PHE A 104 12.92 -33.53 8.82
N SER A 105 13.65 -34.65 8.78
CA SER A 105 14.63 -35.00 9.82
C SER A 105 16.02 -34.41 9.53
N SER A 106 16.25 -33.89 8.33
CA SER A 106 17.51 -33.30 7.87
C SER A 106 17.39 -31.78 7.83
N TYR A 107 18.20 -31.08 8.64
CA TYR A 107 18.24 -29.62 8.64
C TYR A 107 18.46 -29.04 7.25
N LYS A 108 19.36 -29.65 6.46
CA LYS A 108 19.70 -29.16 5.12
C LYS A 108 18.52 -29.27 4.16
N ASP A 109 17.76 -30.36 4.24
CA ASP A 109 16.62 -30.57 3.35
C ASP A 109 15.44 -29.69 3.75
N ALA A 110 15.21 -29.53 5.06
CA ALA A 110 14.23 -28.58 5.60
C ALA A 110 14.56 -27.14 5.19
N LEU A 111 15.83 -26.74 5.32
CA LEU A 111 16.33 -25.42 4.90
C LEU A 111 16.12 -25.19 3.40
N ASN A 112 16.45 -26.16 2.56
CA ASN A 112 16.30 -26.02 1.12
C ASN A 112 14.82 -25.87 0.70
N TYR A 113 13.93 -26.67 1.30
CA TYR A 113 12.49 -26.53 1.10
C TYR A 113 11.98 -25.16 1.58
N PHE A 114 12.44 -24.71 2.74
CA PHE A 114 12.06 -23.42 3.30
C PHE A 114 12.54 -22.26 2.42
N ASP A 115 13.79 -22.30 1.93
CA ASP A 115 14.29 -21.31 0.97
C ASP A 115 13.42 -21.26 -0.31
N HIS A 116 13.02 -22.41 -0.84
CA HIS A 116 12.12 -22.48 -1.99
C HIS A 116 10.75 -21.83 -1.72
N LEU A 117 10.19 -22.01 -0.52
CA LEU A 117 8.96 -21.32 -0.11
C LEU A 117 9.17 -19.79 -0.04
N PHE A 118 10.33 -19.36 0.45
CA PHE A 118 10.66 -17.95 0.69
C PHE A 118 11.01 -17.18 -0.57
N VAL A 119 11.59 -17.82 -1.59
CA VAL A 119 11.91 -17.20 -2.89
C VAL A 119 10.72 -16.44 -3.47
N PHE A 120 9.52 -16.97 -3.30
CA PHE A 120 8.30 -16.35 -3.83
C PHE A 120 7.78 -15.20 -2.98
N CYS A 121 8.24 -15.11 -1.73
CA CYS A 121 7.83 -14.11 -0.75
C CYS A 121 8.86 -12.98 -0.59
N LYS A 122 9.96 -12.97 -1.38
CA LYS A 122 11.07 -11.99 -1.30
C LYS A 122 10.68 -10.52 -1.52
N HIS A 123 9.46 -10.22 -1.96
CA HIS A 123 8.95 -8.84 -1.99
C HIS A 123 8.67 -8.29 -0.58
N ILE A 124 8.51 -9.18 0.41
CA ILE A 124 8.36 -8.81 1.82
C ILE A 124 9.75 -8.62 2.43
N GLN A 125 10.01 -7.39 2.90
CA GLN A 125 11.32 -6.99 3.42
C GLN A 125 11.79 -7.86 4.59
N ALA A 126 10.86 -8.33 5.43
CA ALA A 126 11.11 -9.28 6.52
C ALA A 126 11.84 -10.54 6.07
N LEU A 127 11.41 -11.09 4.94
CA LEU A 127 11.84 -12.39 4.45
C LEU A 127 13.19 -12.30 3.73
N LYS A 128 13.62 -11.10 3.30
CA LYS A 128 14.98 -10.88 2.79
C LYS A 128 16.04 -10.97 3.89
N SER A 129 15.68 -10.66 5.13
CA SER A 129 16.62 -10.68 6.26
C SER A 129 16.85 -12.09 6.78
N VAL A 130 15.92 -13.01 6.50
CA VAL A 130 16.08 -14.44 6.79
C VAL A 130 17.23 -15.03 5.98
N ASP A 131 17.42 -14.62 4.71
CA ASP A 131 18.57 -15.03 3.90
C ASP A 131 19.91 -14.70 4.60
N ILE A 132 19.99 -13.55 5.29
CA ILE A 132 21.20 -13.11 6.02
C ILE A 132 21.45 -14.02 7.23
N VAL A 133 20.40 -14.34 7.98
CA VAL A 133 20.47 -15.18 9.17
C VAL A 133 20.85 -16.62 8.80
N LEU A 134 20.21 -17.17 7.75
CA LEU A 134 20.43 -18.53 7.26
C LEU A 134 21.78 -18.73 6.57
N ALA A 135 22.28 -17.72 5.84
CA ALA A 135 23.51 -17.85 5.05
C ALA A 135 24.80 -17.77 5.89
N GLY A 136 24.78 -17.13 7.07
CA GLY A 136 26.03 -16.78 7.76
C GLY A 136 26.19 -17.29 9.20
N SER A 137 25.11 -17.48 9.97
CA SER A 137 25.22 -17.48 11.43
C SER A 137 24.75 -18.75 12.13
N LEU A 138 23.70 -19.41 11.61
CA LEU A 138 23.10 -20.60 12.24
C LEU A 138 23.84 -21.91 11.92
N LEU A 139 24.61 -21.93 10.83
CA LEU A 139 25.33 -23.14 10.38
C LEU A 139 26.52 -23.52 11.27
N GLU A 140 27.03 -22.60 12.09
CA GLU A 140 28.21 -22.84 12.94
C GLU A 140 27.85 -23.31 14.37
N HIS A 141 26.59 -23.15 14.80
CA HIS A 141 26.13 -23.44 16.16
C HIS A 141 25.12 -24.59 16.17
N THR A 142 25.59 -25.81 16.48
CA THR A 142 24.75 -27.04 16.48
C THR A 142 23.48 -26.94 17.33
N GLN A 143 23.54 -26.31 18.51
CA GLN A 143 22.35 -26.14 19.35
C GLN A 143 21.31 -25.21 18.72
N LYS A 144 21.75 -24.11 18.10
CA LYS A 144 20.86 -23.16 17.41
C LYS A 144 20.37 -23.69 16.07
N GLN A 145 21.14 -24.58 15.46
CA GLN A 145 20.73 -25.32 14.28
C GLN A 145 19.53 -26.23 14.56
N ASP A 146 19.49 -26.93 15.70
CA ASP A 146 18.36 -27.76 16.09
C ASP A 146 17.09 -26.93 16.35
N GLU A 147 17.23 -25.77 17.02
CA GLU A 147 16.13 -24.81 17.23
C GLU A 147 15.61 -24.26 15.89
N ALA A 148 16.51 -23.83 14.99
CA ALA A 148 16.14 -23.38 13.65
C ALA A 148 15.47 -24.48 12.82
N HIS A 149 15.96 -25.72 12.94
CA HIS A 149 15.37 -26.88 12.27
C HIS A 149 13.92 -27.09 12.71
N ALA A 150 13.66 -27.05 14.02
CA ALA A 150 12.33 -27.20 14.57
C ALA A 150 11.38 -26.11 14.06
N ILE A 151 11.82 -24.84 14.06
CA ILE A 151 11.03 -23.72 13.51
C ILE A 151 10.68 -23.95 12.04
N MET A 152 11.67 -24.30 11.20
CA MET A 152 11.43 -24.53 9.77
C MET A 152 10.50 -25.71 9.50
N ARG A 153 10.64 -26.81 10.27
CA ARG A 153 9.77 -27.97 10.13
C ARG A 153 8.33 -27.64 10.54
N ASP A 154 8.15 -27.04 11.71
CA ASP A 154 6.82 -26.72 12.23
C ASP A 154 6.10 -25.72 11.30
N ALA A 155 6.85 -24.78 10.73
CA ALA A 155 6.35 -23.86 9.72
C ALA A 155 5.97 -24.57 8.41
N ALA A 156 6.80 -25.49 7.92
CA ALA A 156 6.51 -26.28 6.72
C ALA A 156 5.23 -27.13 6.90
N GLU A 157 5.10 -27.80 8.05
CA GLU A 157 3.90 -28.58 8.39
C GLU A 157 2.65 -27.68 8.49
N SER A 158 2.79 -26.51 9.10
CA SER A 158 1.71 -25.51 9.20
C SER A 158 1.26 -25.03 7.82
N VAL A 159 2.21 -24.66 6.95
CA VAL A 159 1.93 -24.23 5.57
C VAL A 159 1.22 -25.33 4.79
N HIS A 160 1.74 -26.56 4.83
CA HIS A 160 1.14 -27.70 4.16
C HIS A 160 -0.30 -27.94 4.63
N LYS A 161 -0.53 -27.91 5.95
CA LYS A 161 -1.85 -28.06 6.55
C LYS A 161 -2.80 -26.95 6.11
N LEU A 162 -2.36 -25.69 6.13
CA LEU A 162 -3.14 -24.53 5.69
C LEU A 162 -3.55 -24.63 4.22
N ILE A 163 -2.65 -25.11 3.36
CA ILE A 163 -2.92 -25.36 1.94
C ILE A 163 -3.96 -26.46 1.79
N ALA A 164 -3.82 -27.57 2.53
CA ALA A 164 -4.75 -28.70 2.47
C ALA A 164 -6.16 -28.30 2.95
N GLU A 165 -6.27 -27.61 4.08
CA GLU A 165 -7.52 -27.06 4.61
C GLU A 165 -8.15 -26.05 3.65
N GLY A 166 -7.31 -25.20 3.05
CA GLY A 166 -7.72 -24.13 2.16
C GLY A 166 -8.30 -24.58 0.82
N ARG A 167 -8.17 -25.86 0.43
CA ARG A 167 -8.74 -26.40 -0.83
C ARG A 167 -10.25 -26.26 -0.90
N HIS A 168 -10.92 -26.23 0.25
CA HIS A 168 -12.38 -26.11 0.35
C HIS A 168 -12.84 -24.70 0.76
N GLU A 169 -11.90 -23.76 0.96
CA GLU A 169 -12.23 -22.41 1.43
C GLU A 169 -12.69 -21.54 0.25
N PRO A 170 -13.86 -20.87 0.33
CA PRO A 170 -14.41 -20.08 -0.78
C PRO A 170 -13.59 -18.83 -1.12
N HIS A 171 -12.67 -18.42 -0.23
CA HIS A 171 -11.86 -17.22 -0.36
C HIS A 171 -10.36 -17.57 -0.37
N PRO A 172 -9.75 -17.82 -1.54
CA PRO A 172 -8.35 -18.21 -1.63
C PRO A 172 -7.39 -17.15 -1.07
N ALA A 173 -7.77 -15.86 -1.16
CA ALA A 173 -6.99 -14.78 -0.58
C ALA A 173 -6.86 -14.88 0.96
N LYS A 174 -7.86 -15.48 1.63
CA LYS A 174 -7.82 -15.71 3.08
C LYS A 174 -6.84 -16.83 3.43
N THR A 175 -6.84 -17.92 2.66
CA THR A 175 -5.83 -18.98 2.76
C THR A 175 -4.43 -18.43 2.49
N GLY A 176 -4.27 -17.63 1.44
CA GLY A 176 -3.01 -16.97 1.10
C GLY A 176 -2.50 -16.12 2.24
N ARG A 177 -3.36 -15.28 2.83
CA ARG A 177 -3.00 -14.51 4.03
C ARG A 177 -2.54 -15.40 5.19
N ARG A 178 -3.26 -16.47 5.51
CA ARG A 178 -2.87 -17.40 6.61
C ARG A 178 -1.50 -18.03 6.37
N VAL A 179 -1.24 -18.47 5.14
CA VAL A 179 0.05 -19.04 4.74
C VAL A 179 1.17 -18.00 4.86
N MET A 180 0.94 -16.78 4.39
CA MET A 180 1.92 -15.69 4.49
C MET A 180 2.22 -15.33 5.96
N VAL A 181 1.21 -15.32 6.83
CA VAL A 181 1.40 -15.11 8.27
C VAL A 181 2.25 -16.23 8.88
N ALA A 182 1.96 -17.49 8.58
CA ALA A 182 2.77 -18.61 9.10
C ALA A 182 4.24 -18.54 8.68
N LEU A 183 4.51 -18.12 7.43
CA LEU A 183 5.88 -17.89 6.95
C LEU A 183 6.55 -16.67 7.62
N LEU A 184 5.78 -15.60 7.86
CA LEU A 184 6.25 -14.41 8.56
C LEU A 184 6.59 -14.71 10.03
N ASP A 185 5.75 -15.46 10.74
CA ASP A 185 5.97 -15.85 12.13
C ASP A 185 7.27 -16.66 12.25
N ALA A 186 7.43 -17.67 11.38
CA ALA A 186 8.64 -18.47 11.33
C ALA A 186 9.89 -17.65 10.97
N ALA A 187 9.77 -16.68 10.06
CA ALA A 187 10.84 -15.75 9.75
C ALA A 187 11.25 -14.88 10.94
N GLN A 188 10.27 -14.36 11.69
CA GLN A 188 10.53 -13.59 12.91
C GLN A 188 11.25 -14.45 13.95
N ASP A 189 10.82 -15.69 14.15
CA ASP A 189 11.44 -16.59 15.13
C ASP A 189 12.87 -16.96 14.73
N LEU A 190 13.14 -17.19 13.45
CA LEU A 190 14.51 -17.36 12.93
C LEU A 190 15.35 -16.09 13.12
N ILE A 191 14.79 -14.90 12.89
CA ILE A 191 15.50 -13.63 13.12
C ILE A 191 15.83 -13.45 14.60
N ARG A 192 14.87 -13.69 15.51
CA ARG A 192 15.09 -13.64 16.97
C ARG A 192 16.20 -14.60 17.38
N LEU A 193 16.15 -15.83 16.87
CA LEU A 193 17.17 -16.83 17.09
C LEU A 193 18.56 -16.37 16.60
N GLY A 194 18.61 -15.67 15.46
CA GLY A 194 19.81 -15.04 14.95
C GLY A 194 20.32 -13.90 15.84
N MET A 195 19.45 -12.99 16.28
CA MET A 195 19.87 -11.83 17.10
C MET A 195 20.52 -12.21 18.44
N ASP A 196 20.18 -13.39 18.97
CA ASP A 196 20.76 -14.00 20.17
C ASP A 196 22.20 -14.49 19.94
N LEU A 197 22.70 -14.51 18.70
CA LEU A 197 24.08 -14.88 18.39
C LEU A 197 25.01 -13.67 18.63
N ASP A 198 25.93 -13.83 19.58
CA ASP A 198 26.95 -12.82 19.95
C ASP A 198 27.89 -12.42 18.81
N ARG A 199 27.90 -13.17 17.70
CA ARG A 199 28.82 -13.00 16.56
C ARG A 199 28.21 -12.33 15.33
N ILE A 200 26.95 -11.93 15.35
CA ILE A 200 26.40 -11.17 14.22
C ILE A 200 27.11 -9.82 14.15
N ASP A 201 27.60 -9.46 12.95
CA ASP A 201 28.16 -8.14 12.70
C ASP A 201 27.16 -7.09 13.22
N PRO A 202 27.58 -6.15 14.08
CA PRO A 202 26.69 -5.12 14.59
C PRO A 202 25.91 -4.38 13.47
N ALA A 203 26.47 -4.27 12.27
CA ALA A 203 25.77 -3.72 11.11
C ALA A 203 24.58 -4.58 10.65
N ASP A 204 24.71 -5.91 10.69
CA ASP A 204 23.63 -6.83 10.35
C ASP A 204 22.61 -6.96 11.49
N LYS A 205 23.06 -6.83 12.75
CA LYS A 205 22.17 -6.75 13.91
C LYS A 205 21.25 -5.53 13.84
N ILE A 206 21.77 -4.37 13.42
CA ILE A 206 20.96 -3.16 13.19
C ILE A 206 19.92 -3.40 12.09
N LYS A 207 20.31 -4.02 10.96
CA LYS A 207 19.36 -4.34 9.88
C LYS A 207 18.26 -5.29 10.34
N LEU A 208 18.60 -6.30 11.15
CA LEU A 208 17.63 -7.25 11.69
C LEU A 208 16.66 -6.55 12.65
N GLN A 209 17.14 -5.63 13.47
CA GLN A 209 16.33 -4.85 14.39
C GLN A 209 15.38 -3.90 13.64
N ASP A 210 15.86 -3.21 12.59
CA ASP A 210 15.02 -2.37 11.72
C ASP A 210 13.91 -3.20 11.05
N VAL A 211 14.24 -4.42 10.65
CA VAL A 211 13.28 -5.35 10.04
C VAL A 211 12.26 -5.83 11.06
N GLN A 212 12.68 -6.17 12.27
CA GLN A 212 11.76 -6.56 13.34
C GLN A 212 10.76 -5.43 13.65
N MET A 213 11.24 -4.19 13.80
CA MET A 213 10.37 -3.03 14.02
C MET A 213 9.42 -2.79 12.84
N ALA A 214 9.88 -2.98 11.60
CA ALA A 214 9.04 -2.85 10.42
C ALA A 214 7.93 -3.91 10.38
N VAL A 215 8.23 -5.15 10.78
CA VAL A 215 7.26 -6.26 10.82
C VAL A 215 6.21 -6.04 11.90
N GLU A 216 6.61 -5.68 13.12
CA GLU A 216 5.69 -5.35 14.21
C GLU A 216 4.78 -4.14 13.84
N GLY A 217 5.32 -3.18 13.07
CA GLY A 217 4.55 -2.07 12.51
C GLY A 217 3.54 -2.46 11.42
N VAL A 218 3.78 -3.56 10.70
CA VAL A 218 2.85 -4.10 9.68
C VAL A 218 1.72 -4.89 10.34
N GLU A 219 2.01 -5.66 11.40
CA GLU A 219 0.99 -6.40 12.14
C GLU A 219 -0.06 -5.49 12.79
N THR A 220 0.40 -4.40 13.41
CA THR A 220 -0.49 -3.39 14.03
C THR A 220 -1.42 -2.75 13.00
N LYS A 221 -0.90 -2.36 11.82
CA LYS A 221 -1.73 -1.83 10.73
C LYS A 221 -2.70 -2.85 10.14
N ASN A 222 -2.29 -4.11 10.03
CA ASN A 222 -3.15 -5.16 9.52
C ASN A 222 -4.31 -5.47 10.48
N HIS A 223 -4.10 -5.31 11.80
CA HIS A 223 -5.17 -5.41 12.78
C HIS A 223 -6.14 -4.21 12.71
N GLU A 224 -5.63 -2.99 12.50
CA GLU A 224 -6.48 -1.79 12.39
C GLU A 224 -7.35 -1.78 11.12
N MET A 225 -6.88 -2.33 9.99
CA MET A 225 -7.68 -2.39 8.76
C MET A 225 -8.82 -3.43 8.80
N LEU A 226 -8.90 -4.24 9.86
CA LEU A 226 -9.89 -5.33 10.02
C LEU A 226 -10.91 -5.07 11.13
N GLY A 227 -10.78 -3.98 11.90
CA GLY A 227 -11.76 -3.50 12.88
C GLY A 227 -12.66 -2.42 12.28
#